data_AF-A0A9E4EVL4-F1
#
_entry.id   AF-A0A9E4EVL4-F1
#
_cell.length_a   1.000
_cell.length_b   1.000
_cell.length_c   1.000
_cell.angle_alpha   90.00
_cell.angle_beta   90.00
_cell.angle_gamma   90.00
#
_symmetry.space_group_name_H-M   'P 1'
#
loop_
_entity.id
_entity.type
_entity.pdbx_description
1 polymer ?
#
loop_
_entity_poly.entity_id
_entity_poly.type
_entity_poly.pdbx_seq_one_letter_code
_entity_poly.pdbx_strand_id
1 'polypeptide(L)'
;MEYGHPPSAREVCQNYPWDGVELDWQRHPFHFPADYAYRLRYVLTDFMRAARQLTDELTQERGRPFYLAARVAGSIEGCHRIGYDVETWVRENLVDILIPAGAAGTDPAIEVSAFRALCADRAIDLYPGFDGGVPGPAAGPEGETTRHNMRTKATAMQYHGQGATGIYAFNWHADHDSKRELLTQVGAVQTLRRQDKLYNATHRFRQHTGEWRGAYQHDRLRGTLPVPLYPTMQETGPHFNLDLADDLSADPPATITLRLRLQDWVAGDEVRCCWDGEVLADPDISYCHGGNPQPISDVSAAAWHSFALTANQAARGLHRLEVVLLQRHPQLSCDLLLTDVEVLVLYKD
;
A
#
# COMPACT_ATOMS: atom_id res chain seq x y z
N MET A 1 -13.81 -39.05 -11.99
CA MET A 1 -14.10 -37.68 -12.43
C MET A 1 -13.00 -37.32 -13.41
N GLU A 2 -13.29 -37.38 -14.71
CA GLU A 2 -12.40 -36.78 -15.71
C GLU A 2 -12.45 -35.27 -15.48
N TYR A 3 -11.35 -34.70 -14.99
CA TYR A 3 -11.17 -33.26 -15.03
C TYR A 3 -11.00 -32.90 -16.50
N GLY A 4 -12.08 -32.44 -17.15
CA GLY A 4 -11.98 -31.83 -18.47
C GLY A 4 -10.90 -30.76 -18.48
N HIS A 5 -10.19 -30.63 -19.59
CA HIS A 5 -9.21 -29.56 -19.74
C HIS A 5 -9.87 -28.22 -19.39
N PRO A 6 -9.23 -27.38 -18.54
CA PRO A 6 -9.78 -26.07 -18.23
C PRO A 6 -9.98 -25.29 -19.54
N PRO A 7 -11.10 -24.58 -19.68
CA PRO A 7 -11.43 -23.87 -20.92
C PRO A 7 -10.34 -22.83 -21.22
N SER A 8 -10.02 -22.66 -22.50
CA SER A 8 -9.05 -21.65 -22.91
C SER A 8 -9.59 -20.23 -22.70
N ALA A 9 -8.73 -19.23 -22.59
CA ALA A 9 -9.16 -17.83 -22.54
C ALA A 9 -10.06 -17.47 -23.73
N ARG A 10 -9.77 -18.00 -24.92
CA ARG A 10 -10.60 -17.83 -26.13
C ARG A 10 -12.01 -18.39 -25.93
N GLU A 11 -12.12 -19.60 -25.41
CA GLU A 11 -13.39 -20.26 -25.15
C GLU A 11 -14.25 -19.47 -24.15
N VAL A 12 -13.66 -19.03 -23.03
CA VAL A 12 -14.38 -18.22 -22.03
C VAL A 12 -14.81 -16.87 -22.61
N CYS A 13 -13.96 -16.21 -23.41
CA CYS A 13 -14.32 -14.93 -23.99
C CYS A 13 -15.44 -15.07 -25.05
N GLN A 14 -15.45 -16.15 -25.83
CA GLN A 14 -16.43 -16.38 -26.90
C GLN A 14 -17.80 -16.84 -26.37
N ASN A 15 -17.81 -17.74 -25.38
CA ASN A 15 -19.03 -18.44 -24.96
C ASN A 15 -19.95 -17.62 -24.04
N TYR A 16 -19.49 -16.46 -23.57
CA TYR A 16 -20.23 -15.66 -22.60
C TYR A 16 -20.29 -14.18 -23.01
N PRO A 17 -21.37 -13.47 -22.66
CA PRO A 17 -21.61 -12.08 -23.08
C PRO A 17 -20.85 -11.05 -22.23
N TRP A 18 -19.61 -11.37 -21.82
CA TRP A 18 -18.75 -10.47 -21.05
C TRP A 18 -18.45 -9.18 -21.82
N ASP A 19 -18.22 -8.10 -21.06
CA ASP A 19 -17.76 -6.82 -21.61
C ASP A 19 -16.23 -6.77 -21.73
N GLY A 20 -15.52 -7.74 -21.15
CA GLY A 20 -14.07 -7.82 -21.22
C GLY A 20 -13.51 -9.04 -20.49
N VAL A 21 -12.19 -9.14 -20.46
CA VAL A 21 -11.43 -10.17 -19.74
C VAL A 21 -10.29 -9.54 -18.95
N GLU A 22 -10.05 -10.03 -17.74
CA GLU A 22 -8.90 -9.67 -16.92
C GLU A 22 -7.88 -10.81 -16.91
N LEU A 23 -6.61 -10.45 -17.12
CA LEU A 23 -5.47 -11.33 -16.92
C LEU A 23 -4.84 -10.99 -15.57
N ASP A 24 -5.20 -11.78 -14.53
CA ASP A 24 -4.62 -11.62 -13.19
C ASP A 24 -3.24 -12.28 -13.10
N TRP A 25 -2.20 -11.54 -13.49
CA TRP A 25 -0.83 -12.03 -13.38
C TRP A 25 -0.33 -12.11 -11.93
N GLN A 26 -1.03 -11.49 -10.98
CA GLN A 26 -0.67 -11.47 -9.55
C GLN A 26 -1.15 -12.71 -8.78
N ARG A 27 -1.70 -13.73 -9.45
CA ARG A 27 -2.17 -15.01 -8.85
C ARG A 27 -1.57 -16.25 -9.51
N HIS A 28 -0.35 -16.68 -9.18
CA HIS A 28 0.69 -15.96 -8.44
C HIS A 28 1.80 -15.51 -9.40
N PRO A 29 2.62 -14.50 -9.03
CA PRO A 29 3.58 -13.87 -9.95
C PRO A 29 4.86 -14.69 -10.16
N PHE A 30 4.74 -15.99 -10.43
CA PHE A 30 5.85 -16.93 -10.64
C PHE A 30 5.84 -17.55 -12.04
N HIS A 31 5.67 -16.70 -13.06
CA HIS A 31 5.52 -17.14 -14.46
C HIS A 31 6.82 -17.62 -15.09
N PHE A 32 7.96 -17.19 -14.54
CA PHE A 32 9.29 -17.50 -15.03
C PHE A 32 10.21 -17.91 -13.88
N PRO A 33 11.29 -18.66 -14.15
CA PRO A 33 12.37 -18.82 -13.18
C PRO A 33 12.92 -17.44 -12.76
N ALA A 34 13.10 -17.23 -11.46
CA ALA A 34 13.35 -15.89 -10.88
C ALA A 34 14.49 -15.12 -11.57
N ASP A 35 15.63 -15.77 -11.82
CA ASP A 35 16.80 -15.12 -12.44
C ASP A 35 16.60 -14.77 -13.93
N TYR A 36 15.60 -15.36 -14.57
CA TYR A 36 15.32 -15.21 -16.00
C TYR A 36 14.11 -14.34 -16.29
N ALA A 37 13.28 -14.00 -15.30
CA ALA A 37 12.02 -13.29 -15.50
C ALA A 37 12.17 -12.00 -16.33
N TYR A 38 13.14 -11.14 -15.97
CA TYR A 38 13.43 -9.93 -16.75
C TYR A 38 13.81 -10.23 -18.20
N ARG A 39 14.60 -11.29 -18.44
CA ARG A 39 15.08 -11.68 -19.78
C ARG A 39 14.00 -12.35 -20.62
N LEU A 40 13.07 -13.05 -19.99
CA LEU A 40 11.97 -13.79 -20.63
C LEU A 40 10.69 -12.97 -20.78
N ARG A 41 10.65 -11.72 -20.29
CA ARG A 41 9.48 -10.83 -20.38
C ARG A 41 8.86 -10.73 -21.78
N TYR A 42 9.68 -10.88 -22.84
CA TYR A 42 9.21 -10.88 -24.22
C TYR A 42 8.18 -11.99 -24.51
N VAL A 43 8.26 -13.13 -23.82
CA VAL A 43 7.31 -14.24 -23.96
C VAL A 43 5.94 -13.84 -23.42
N LEU A 44 5.90 -13.18 -22.25
CA LEU A 44 4.65 -12.71 -21.67
C LEU A 44 4.07 -11.54 -22.48
N THR A 45 4.93 -10.66 -23.00
CA THR A 45 4.50 -9.60 -23.90
C THR A 45 3.91 -10.13 -25.20
N ASP A 46 4.47 -11.20 -25.76
CA ASP A 46 3.90 -11.87 -26.93
C ASP A 46 2.51 -12.45 -26.63
N PHE A 47 2.34 -13.05 -25.44
CA PHE A 47 1.01 -13.48 -24.97
C PHE A 47 0.03 -12.30 -24.87
N MET A 48 0.45 -11.17 -24.31
CA MET A 48 -0.40 -9.96 -24.23
C MET A 48 -0.83 -9.46 -25.61
N ARG A 49 0.04 -9.55 -26.63
CA ARG A 49 -0.34 -9.23 -28.03
C ARG A 49 -1.40 -10.19 -28.57
N ALA A 50 -1.23 -11.49 -28.33
CA ALA A 50 -2.21 -12.49 -28.74
C ALA A 50 -3.56 -12.30 -28.03
N ALA A 51 -3.54 -11.92 -26.75
CA ALA A 51 -4.75 -11.58 -25.99
C ALA A 51 -5.44 -10.34 -26.57
N ARG A 52 -4.69 -9.27 -26.83
CA ARG A 52 -5.21 -8.04 -27.46
C ARG A 52 -5.85 -8.31 -28.83
N GLN A 53 -5.17 -9.13 -29.66
CA GLN A 53 -5.71 -9.54 -30.96
C GLN A 53 -7.06 -10.25 -30.81
N LEU A 54 -7.17 -11.21 -29.88
CA LEU A 54 -8.43 -11.90 -29.61
C LEU A 54 -9.54 -10.91 -29.19
N THR A 55 -9.24 -9.95 -28.30
CA THR A 55 -10.22 -8.98 -27.84
C THR A 55 -10.63 -7.98 -28.94
N ASP A 56 -9.74 -7.68 -29.89
CA ASP A 56 -10.06 -6.87 -31.08
C ASP A 56 -10.95 -7.63 -32.06
N GLU A 57 -10.67 -8.91 -32.32
CA GLU A 57 -11.52 -9.81 -33.12
C GLU A 57 -12.95 -9.83 -32.52
N LEU A 58 -13.06 -10.04 -31.21
CA LEU A 58 -14.35 -10.06 -30.51
C LEU A 58 -15.08 -8.71 -30.55
N THR A 59 -14.34 -7.60 -30.47
CA THR A 59 -14.92 -6.26 -30.61
C THR A 59 -15.57 -6.08 -31.98
N GLN A 60 -14.90 -6.53 -33.04
CA GLN A 60 -15.43 -6.47 -34.41
C GLN A 60 -16.63 -7.39 -34.60
N GLU A 61 -16.55 -8.65 -34.15
CA GLU A 61 -17.63 -9.63 -34.27
C GLU A 61 -18.90 -9.21 -33.52
N ARG A 62 -18.74 -8.63 -32.32
CA ARG A 62 -19.87 -8.22 -31.46
C ARG A 62 -20.41 -6.83 -31.78
N GLY A 63 -19.66 -6.02 -32.52
CA GLY A 63 -20.00 -4.62 -32.80
C GLY A 63 -20.03 -3.72 -31.56
N ARG A 64 -19.36 -4.12 -30.47
CA ARG A 64 -19.23 -3.36 -29.22
C ARG A 64 -17.86 -3.63 -28.58
N PRO A 65 -17.29 -2.69 -27.79
CA PRO A 65 -15.99 -2.88 -27.15
C PRO A 65 -15.93 -4.17 -26.32
N PHE A 66 -14.80 -4.87 -26.40
CA PHE A 66 -14.41 -5.95 -25.50
C PHE A 66 -13.07 -5.60 -24.84
N TYR A 67 -13.11 -5.28 -23.56
CA TYR A 67 -11.97 -4.71 -22.84
C TYR A 67 -10.98 -5.77 -22.36
N LEU A 68 -9.70 -5.41 -22.32
CA LEU A 68 -8.63 -6.22 -21.76
C LEU A 68 -8.00 -5.52 -20.55
N ALA A 69 -8.11 -6.14 -19.39
CA ALA A 69 -7.48 -5.68 -18.14
C ALA A 69 -6.28 -6.55 -17.78
N ALA A 70 -5.27 -5.96 -17.15
CA ALA A 70 -4.14 -6.71 -16.59
C ALA A 70 -3.83 -6.26 -15.16
N ARG A 71 -3.78 -7.24 -14.25
CA ARG A 71 -3.32 -7.02 -12.88
C ARG A 71 -1.82 -7.29 -12.77
N VAL A 72 -1.07 -6.29 -12.30
CA VAL A 72 0.40 -6.25 -12.30
C VAL A 72 0.94 -5.89 -10.92
N ALA A 73 2.26 -5.99 -10.72
CA ALA A 73 2.86 -5.60 -9.45
C ALA A 73 2.74 -4.08 -9.20
N GLY A 74 2.70 -3.69 -7.92
CA GLY A 74 2.52 -2.31 -7.48
C GLY A 74 3.65 -1.32 -7.81
N SER A 75 4.79 -1.78 -8.36
CA SER A 75 5.91 -0.92 -8.77
C SER A 75 6.46 -1.34 -10.13
N ILE A 76 7.09 -0.40 -10.84
CA ILE A 76 7.72 -0.69 -12.13
C ILE A 76 8.88 -1.68 -11.96
N GLU A 77 9.72 -1.47 -10.94
CA GLU A 77 10.78 -2.41 -10.57
C GLU A 77 10.21 -3.79 -10.20
N GLY A 78 9.09 -3.83 -9.48
CA GLY A 78 8.39 -5.08 -9.17
C GLY A 78 7.95 -5.82 -10.43
N CYS A 79 7.37 -5.10 -11.40
CA CYS A 79 6.99 -5.61 -12.71
C CYS A 79 8.18 -6.23 -13.45
N HIS A 80 9.30 -5.52 -13.53
CA HIS A 80 10.52 -6.01 -14.20
C HIS A 80 11.08 -7.27 -13.56
N ARG A 81 11.05 -7.37 -12.23
CA ARG A 81 11.56 -8.54 -11.50
C ARG A 81 10.76 -9.82 -11.75
N ILE A 82 9.50 -9.71 -12.14
CA ILE A 82 8.60 -10.85 -12.42
C ILE A 82 8.24 -11.00 -13.89
N GLY A 83 8.91 -10.25 -14.76
CA GLY A 83 8.84 -10.40 -16.22
C GLY A 83 7.67 -9.67 -16.89
N TYR A 84 7.14 -8.62 -16.27
CA TYR A 84 6.11 -7.77 -16.87
C TYR A 84 6.77 -6.57 -17.54
N ASP A 85 6.64 -6.46 -18.86
CA ASP A 85 7.11 -5.31 -19.64
C ASP A 85 5.95 -4.31 -19.80
N VAL A 86 5.51 -3.75 -18.68
CA VAL A 86 4.33 -2.87 -18.62
C VAL A 86 4.51 -1.64 -19.50
N GLU A 87 5.74 -1.16 -19.66
CA GLU A 87 6.06 -0.07 -20.58
C GLU A 87 5.78 -0.43 -22.03
N THR A 88 6.15 -1.63 -22.46
CA THR A 88 5.79 -2.12 -23.79
C THR A 88 4.29 -2.33 -23.93
N TRP A 89 3.63 -2.90 -22.91
CA TRP A 89 2.19 -3.14 -22.95
C TRP A 89 1.39 -1.85 -23.11
N VAL A 90 1.78 -0.79 -22.39
CA VAL A 90 1.19 0.55 -22.52
C VAL A 90 1.56 1.19 -23.86
N ARG A 91 2.84 1.16 -24.27
CA ARG A 91 3.30 1.77 -25.53
C ARG A 91 2.55 1.21 -26.75
N GLU A 92 2.28 -0.09 -26.74
CA GLU A 92 1.61 -0.83 -27.81
C GLU A 92 0.08 -0.93 -27.64
N ASN A 93 -0.51 -0.29 -26.61
CA ASN A 93 -1.95 -0.34 -26.30
C ASN A 93 -2.50 -1.76 -26.13
N LEU A 94 -1.75 -2.62 -25.43
CA LEU A 94 -2.13 -4.03 -25.23
C LEU A 94 -3.17 -4.22 -24.12
N VAL A 95 -3.52 -3.18 -23.36
CA VAL A 95 -4.51 -3.22 -22.29
C VAL A 95 -5.34 -1.94 -22.32
N ASP A 96 -6.61 -2.06 -21.91
CA ASP A 96 -7.51 -0.93 -21.69
C ASP A 96 -7.51 -0.50 -20.20
N ILE A 97 -7.25 -1.46 -19.29
CA ILE A 97 -7.27 -1.26 -17.85
C ILE A 97 -6.00 -1.86 -17.23
N LEU A 98 -5.26 -1.05 -16.46
CA LEU A 98 -4.09 -1.50 -15.71
C LEU A 98 -4.37 -1.45 -14.20
N ILE A 99 -4.12 -2.57 -13.53
CA ILE A 99 -4.43 -2.76 -12.11
C ILE A 99 -3.12 -3.07 -11.37
N PRO A 100 -2.32 -2.06 -10.98
CA PRO A 100 -1.18 -2.31 -10.11
C PRO A 100 -1.69 -2.72 -8.73
N ALA A 101 -1.17 -3.82 -8.18
CA ALA A 101 -1.61 -4.38 -6.91
C ALA A 101 -0.50 -5.20 -6.25
N GLY A 102 -0.69 -5.53 -4.97
CA GLY A 102 0.13 -6.54 -4.29
C GLY A 102 -0.21 -7.95 -4.75
N ALA A 103 0.79 -8.83 -4.78
CA ALA A 103 0.60 -10.22 -5.14
C ALA A 103 0.01 -11.06 -3.99
N ALA A 104 0.22 -10.62 -2.75
CA ALA A 104 -0.52 -11.10 -1.59
C ALA A 104 -0.74 -9.98 -0.58
N GLY A 105 -2.00 -9.80 -0.19
CA GLY A 105 -2.39 -8.68 0.66
C GLY A 105 -2.26 -7.32 -0.05
N THR A 106 -2.73 -6.28 0.63
CA THR A 106 -2.66 -4.91 0.13
C THR A 106 -1.22 -4.44 0.14
N ASP A 107 -0.74 -3.96 -1.01
CA ASP A 107 0.45 -3.11 -1.09
C ASP A 107 -0.02 -1.64 -0.99
N PRO A 108 0.26 -0.93 0.11
CA PRO A 108 -0.07 0.50 0.24
C PRO A 108 0.95 1.40 -0.48
N ALA A 109 2.05 0.86 -1.00
CA ALA A 109 3.14 1.60 -1.63
C ALA A 109 3.10 1.51 -3.17
N ILE A 110 1.90 1.36 -3.74
CA ILE A 110 1.73 1.33 -5.19
C ILE A 110 2.19 2.66 -5.80
N GLU A 111 3.01 2.59 -6.85
CA GLU A 111 3.59 3.76 -7.54
C GLU A 111 2.58 4.38 -8.53
N VAL A 112 1.40 4.78 -8.06
CA VAL A 112 0.29 5.22 -8.92
C VAL A 112 0.71 6.37 -9.84
N SER A 113 1.45 7.36 -9.34
CA SER A 113 1.96 8.47 -10.15
C SER A 113 2.90 8.03 -11.28
N ALA A 114 3.72 6.99 -11.05
CA ALA A 114 4.61 6.44 -12.08
C ALA A 114 3.82 5.70 -13.16
N PHE A 115 2.83 4.88 -12.76
CA PHE A 115 1.93 4.24 -13.72
C PHE A 115 1.08 5.25 -14.49
N ARG A 116 0.58 6.30 -13.81
CA ARG A 116 -0.18 7.37 -14.46
C ARG A 116 0.68 8.11 -15.49
N ALA A 117 1.94 8.41 -15.17
CA ALA A 117 2.88 9.00 -16.11
C ALA A 117 3.14 8.09 -17.31
N LEU A 118 3.29 6.77 -17.08
CA LEU A 118 3.47 5.80 -18.15
C LEU A 118 2.27 5.76 -19.11
N CYS A 119 1.05 5.88 -18.58
CA CYS A 119 -0.18 5.86 -19.35
C CYS A 119 -0.59 7.25 -19.90
N ALA A 120 0.17 8.33 -19.67
CA ALA A 120 -0.31 9.71 -19.88
C ALA A 120 -0.83 10.01 -21.30
N ASP A 121 -0.22 9.42 -22.32
CA ASP A 121 -0.59 9.63 -23.74
C ASP A 121 -1.57 8.58 -24.28
N ARG A 122 -2.10 7.71 -23.40
CA ARG A 122 -2.95 6.57 -23.76
C ARG A 122 -4.28 6.61 -23.00
N ALA A 123 -5.33 6.12 -23.65
CA ALA A 123 -6.63 5.90 -23.02
C ALA A 123 -6.62 4.59 -22.22
N ILE A 124 -5.77 4.52 -21.19
CA ILE A 124 -5.68 3.38 -20.27
C ILE A 124 -6.12 3.84 -18.90
N ASP A 125 -7.11 3.15 -18.36
CA ASP A 125 -7.59 3.40 -17.01
C ASP A 125 -6.71 2.73 -15.97
N LEU A 126 -6.49 3.44 -14.85
CA LEU A 126 -5.62 2.99 -13.78
C LEU A 126 -6.44 2.73 -12.52
N TYR A 127 -6.52 1.48 -12.09
CA TYR A 127 -7.26 1.08 -10.89
C TYR A 127 -6.33 0.38 -9.90
N PRO A 128 -5.60 1.11 -9.04
CA PRO A 128 -4.78 0.50 -7.99
C PRO A 128 -5.60 -0.41 -7.09
N GLY A 129 -5.06 -1.59 -6.79
CA GLY A 129 -5.80 -2.67 -6.15
C GLY A 129 -5.57 -2.80 -4.64
N PHE A 130 -6.66 -2.87 -3.88
CA PHE A 130 -6.68 -3.37 -2.51
C PHE A 130 -6.87 -4.89 -2.47
N ASP A 131 -6.37 -5.51 -1.42
CA ASP A 131 -6.62 -6.90 -1.04
C ASP A 131 -7.31 -6.95 0.34
N GLY A 132 -7.52 -8.14 0.90
CA GLY A 132 -8.24 -8.35 2.17
C GLY A 132 -7.63 -7.66 3.39
N GLY A 133 -6.35 -7.24 3.33
CA GLY A 133 -5.66 -6.55 4.42
C GLY A 133 -4.20 -6.24 4.08
N VAL A 134 -3.61 -5.28 4.79
CA VAL A 134 -2.16 -4.99 4.69
C VAL A 134 -1.42 -6.04 5.54
N PRO A 135 -0.48 -6.81 4.96
CA PRO A 135 0.29 -7.81 5.69
C PRO A 135 1.23 -7.19 6.73
N GLY A 136 1.48 -7.93 7.81
CA GLY A 136 2.35 -7.51 8.91
C GLY A 136 1.57 -7.10 10.16
N PRO A 137 2.28 -6.91 11.30
CA PRO A 137 1.63 -6.53 12.55
C PRO A 137 0.98 -5.15 12.43
N ALA A 138 -0.29 -5.05 12.80
CA ALA A 138 -0.97 -3.77 12.98
C ALA A 138 -0.99 -3.44 14.47
N ALA A 139 0.05 -2.76 14.96
CA ALA A 139 0.03 -2.20 16.32
C ALA A 139 -0.74 -0.87 16.32
N GLY A 140 -1.47 -0.57 17.39
CA GLY A 140 -2.21 0.68 17.54
C GLY A 140 -3.14 0.63 18.74
N PRO A 141 -3.50 1.78 19.32
CA PRO A 141 -4.52 1.85 20.37
C PRO A 141 -5.94 1.59 19.82
N GLU A 142 -6.19 1.82 18.53
CA GLU A 142 -7.47 1.53 17.90
C GLU A 142 -7.66 0.04 17.61
N GLY A 143 -8.92 -0.40 17.59
CA GLY A 143 -9.28 -1.74 17.13
C GLY A 143 -8.87 -1.98 15.68
N GLU A 144 -8.54 -3.24 15.35
CA GLU A 144 -7.98 -3.65 14.06
C GLU A 144 -8.83 -3.19 12.86
N THR A 145 -10.15 -3.36 12.92
CA THR A 145 -11.09 -2.94 11.87
C THR A 145 -11.07 -1.43 11.65
N THR A 146 -11.14 -0.64 12.72
CA THR A 146 -11.11 0.83 12.64
C THR A 146 -9.79 1.28 12.02
N ARG A 147 -8.66 0.74 12.49
CA ARG A 147 -7.33 1.05 11.97
C ARG A 147 -7.21 0.68 10.49
N HIS A 148 -7.69 -0.51 10.11
CA HIS A 148 -7.73 -0.95 8.71
C HIS A 148 -8.55 0.00 7.84
N ASN A 149 -9.74 0.38 8.28
CA ASN A 149 -10.60 1.28 7.51
C ASN A 149 -9.96 2.66 7.33
N MET A 150 -9.39 3.24 8.39
CA MET A 150 -8.69 4.54 8.31
C MET A 150 -7.48 4.49 7.36
N ARG A 151 -6.67 3.42 7.40
CA ARG A 151 -5.54 3.24 6.47
C ARG A 151 -5.99 3.08 5.03
N THR A 152 -7.02 2.28 4.78
CA THR A 152 -7.56 2.05 3.43
C THR A 152 -8.10 3.35 2.85
N LYS A 153 -8.78 4.18 3.65
CA LYS A 153 -9.25 5.51 3.22
C LYS A 153 -8.10 6.49 2.94
N ALA A 154 -7.06 6.51 3.79
CA ALA A 154 -5.85 7.31 3.57
C ALA A 154 -5.18 6.94 2.25
N THR A 155 -4.97 5.64 2.03
CA THR A 155 -4.36 5.09 0.82
C THR A 155 -5.20 5.39 -0.43
N ALA A 156 -6.52 5.24 -0.35
CA ALA A 156 -7.41 5.55 -1.45
C ALA A 156 -7.37 7.05 -1.81
N MET A 157 -7.32 7.94 -0.80
CA MET A 157 -7.19 9.38 -1.03
C MET A 157 -5.88 9.72 -1.75
N GLN A 158 -4.77 9.07 -1.38
CA GLN A 158 -3.48 9.19 -2.07
C GLN A 158 -3.59 8.72 -3.53
N TYR A 159 -4.17 7.54 -3.78
CA TYR A 159 -4.32 7.00 -5.13
C TYR A 159 -5.14 7.92 -6.04
N HIS A 160 -6.26 8.46 -5.56
CA HIS A 160 -7.03 9.46 -6.30
C HIS A 160 -6.22 10.73 -6.57
N GLY A 161 -5.51 11.24 -5.56
CA GLY A 161 -4.64 12.41 -5.69
C GLY A 161 -3.50 12.23 -6.69
N GLN A 162 -3.05 10.99 -6.90
CA GLN A 162 -1.98 10.60 -7.83
C GLN A 162 -2.51 10.24 -9.23
N GLY A 163 -3.82 10.35 -9.48
CA GLY A 163 -4.43 10.21 -10.80
C GLY A 163 -4.96 8.81 -11.13
N ALA A 164 -5.31 8.01 -10.13
CA ALA A 164 -6.11 6.80 -10.35
C ALA A 164 -7.47 7.14 -10.97
N THR A 165 -7.94 6.30 -11.89
CA THR A 165 -9.32 6.38 -12.44
C THR A 165 -10.33 5.92 -11.39
N GLY A 166 -9.96 4.94 -10.57
CA GLY A 166 -10.79 4.40 -9.49
C GLY A 166 -10.00 3.41 -8.63
N ILE A 167 -10.71 2.60 -7.85
CA ILE A 167 -10.11 1.62 -6.93
C ILE A 167 -10.57 0.21 -7.30
N TYR A 168 -9.63 -0.73 -7.35
CA TYR A 168 -9.92 -2.15 -7.53
C TYR A 168 -9.95 -2.86 -6.17
N ALA A 169 -10.92 -3.74 -5.92
CA ALA A 169 -11.07 -4.45 -4.65
C ALA A 169 -10.98 -5.98 -4.87
N PHE A 170 -9.89 -6.58 -4.37
CA PHE A 170 -9.66 -8.03 -4.40
C PHE A 170 -9.81 -8.63 -3.00
N ASN A 171 -10.30 -9.88 -2.89
CA ASN A 171 -10.51 -10.58 -1.60
C ASN A 171 -11.33 -9.79 -0.56
N TRP A 172 -12.13 -8.81 -0.99
CA TRP A 172 -13.13 -8.17 -0.16
C TRP A 172 -14.39 -9.02 -0.19
N HIS A 173 -14.24 -10.28 0.25
CA HIS A 173 -15.37 -11.19 0.43
C HIS A 173 -16.30 -10.53 1.45
N ALA A 174 -17.50 -10.18 1.00
CA ALA A 174 -18.44 -9.40 1.78
C ALA A 174 -19.81 -10.04 1.72
N ASP A 175 -20.51 -9.98 2.85
CA ASP A 175 -21.95 -9.87 2.88
C ASP A 175 -22.34 -8.37 2.83
N HIS A 176 -23.65 -8.07 2.92
CA HIS A 176 -24.17 -6.70 2.82
C HIS A 176 -23.50 -5.71 3.81
N ASP A 177 -22.97 -6.16 4.94
CA ASP A 177 -22.57 -5.29 6.05
C ASP A 177 -21.05 -5.15 6.23
N SER A 178 -20.30 -6.24 6.08
CA SER A 178 -18.88 -6.32 6.46
C SER A 178 -17.93 -5.39 5.69
N LYS A 179 -18.28 -4.96 4.47
CA LYS A 179 -17.45 -4.04 3.64
C LYS A 179 -18.19 -2.81 3.14
N ARG A 180 -19.44 -2.59 3.56
CA ARG A 180 -20.30 -1.51 3.06
C ARG A 180 -19.69 -0.13 3.25
N GLU A 181 -19.06 0.12 4.40
CA GLU A 181 -18.41 1.39 4.70
C GLU A 181 -17.34 1.72 3.64
N LEU A 182 -16.38 0.82 3.44
CA LEU A 182 -15.30 1.06 2.49
C LEU A 182 -15.81 1.12 1.04
N LEU A 183 -16.68 0.19 0.64
CA LEU A 183 -17.22 0.12 -0.73
C LEU A 183 -18.05 1.36 -1.12
N THR A 184 -18.63 2.08 -0.14
CA THR A 184 -19.37 3.33 -0.40
C THR A 184 -18.50 4.58 -0.27
N GLN A 185 -17.24 4.45 0.15
CA GLN A 185 -16.36 5.60 0.44
C GLN A 185 -15.13 5.69 -0.46
N VAL A 186 -14.42 4.58 -0.72
CA VAL A 186 -13.08 4.65 -1.37
C VAL A 186 -13.12 4.97 -2.85
N GLY A 187 -14.30 4.90 -3.48
CA GLY A 187 -14.46 5.07 -4.93
C GLY A 187 -14.22 6.48 -5.46
N ALA A 188 -14.26 7.52 -4.61
CA ALA A 188 -14.08 8.91 -5.04
C ALA A 188 -13.52 9.81 -3.91
N VAL A 189 -12.86 10.91 -4.30
CA VAL A 189 -12.36 11.93 -3.37
C VAL A 189 -13.50 12.49 -2.51
N GLN A 190 -14.65 12.80 -3.12
CA GLN A 190 -15.78 13.44 -2.46
C GLN A 190 -16.32 12.61 -1.30
N THR A 191 -16.32 11.29 -1.43
CA THR A 191 -16.80 10.36 -0.40
C THR A 191 -15.73 10.05 0.67
N LEU A 192 -14.47 10.41 0.43
CA LEU A 192 -13.36 10.32 1.38
C LEU A 192 -13.14 11.59 2.21
N ARG A 193 -13.72 12.73 1.79
CA ARG A 193 -13.65 13.99 2.55
C ARG A 193 -14.24 13.80 3.95
N ARG A 194 -13.59 14.40 4.95
CA ARG A 194 -14.02 14.39 6.35
C ARG A 194 -14.24 12.98 6.95
N GLN A 195 -13.54 11.99 6.42
CA GLN A 195 -13.42 10.67 7.03
C GLN A 195 -12.12 10.59 7.81
N ASP A 196 -12.16 9.93 8.96
CA ASP A 196 -10.97 9.62 9.75
C ASP A 196 -9.98 8.80 8.91
N LYS A 197 -8.72 9.20 8.94
CA LYS A 197 -7.66 8.63 8.11
C LYS A 197 -6.39 8.43 8.92
N LEU A 198 -5.65 7.40 8.53
CA LEU A 198 -4.38 7.08 9.14
C LEU A 198 -3.35 6.88 8.03
N TYR A 199 -2.50 7.89 7.85
CA TYR A 199 -1.41 7.87 6.89
C TYR A 199 -0.20 7.24 7.56
N ASN A 200 0.32 6.13 7.05
CA ASN A 200 1.44 5.44 7.70
C ASN A 200 2.57 5.11 6.73
N ALA A 201 3.79 5.10 7.26
CA ALA A 201 4.94 4.61 6.52
C ALA A 201 4.78 3.11 6.21
N THR A 202 5.34 2.68 5.09
CA THR A 202 5.13 1.32 4.58
C THR A 202 5.95 0.29 5.36
N HIS A 203 5.29 -0.76 5.83
CA HIS A 203 5.95 -1.91 6.43
C HIS A 203 6.45 -2.86 5.34
N ARG A 204 7.74 -3.18 5.36
CA ARG A 204 8.28 -4.28 4.55
C ARG A 204 7.91 -5.60 5.22
N PHE A 205 7.00 -6.33 4.58
CA PHE A 205 6.67 -7.70 4.98
C PHE A 205 7.31 -8.71 4.04
N ARG A 206 8.01 -9.69 4.61
CA ARG A 206 8.55 -10.84 3.89
C ARG A 206 8.22 -12.12 4.61
N GLN A 207 7.64 -13.06 3.88
CA GLN A 207 7.49 -14.43 4.34
C GLN A 207 8.67 -15.26 3.85
N HIS A 208 9.43 -15.85 4.76
CA HIS A 208 10.64 -16.61 4.42
C HIS A 208 10.42 -18.12 4.34
N THR A 209 9.35 -18.61 4.94
CA THR A 209 9.05 -20.05 5.10
C THR A 209 7.61 -20.37 4.70
N GLY A 210 7.32 -21.66 4.49
CA GLY A 210 6.00 -22.13 4.09
C GLY A 210 5.71 -21.98 2.60
N GLU A 211 4.50 -22.37 2.20
CA GLU A 211 4.06 -22.41 0.79
C GLU A 211 3.96 -21.02 0.15
N TRP A 212 3.73 -19.99 0.96
CA TRP A 212 3.51 -18.61 0.53
C TRP A 212 4.79 -17.75 0.49
N ARG A 213 5.97 -18.33 0.72
CA ARG A 213 7.26 -17.60 0.83
C ARG A 213 7.68 -16.75 -0.38
N GLY A 214 7.10 -16.99 -1.56
CA GLY A 214 7.34 -16.15 -2.73
C GLY A 214 6.34 -15.00 -2.89
N ALA A 215 5.16 -15.08 -2.27
CA ALA A 215 4.01 -14.26 -2.66
C ALA A 215 4.22 -12.78 -2.32
N TYR A 216 4.98 -12.49 -1.27
CA TYR A 216 5.27 -11.12 -0.82
C TYR A 216 6.64 -10.60 -1.30
N GLN A 217 7.37 -11.37 -2.12
CA GLN A 217 8.77 -11.09 -2.44
C GLN A 217 8.95 -9.77 -3.19
N HIS A 218 8.04 -9.46 -4.11
CA HIS A 218 8.11 -8.31 -5.00
C HIS A 218 7.17 -7.16 -4.61
N ASP A 219 6.48 -7.30 -3.48
CA ASP A 219 5.62 -6.26 -2.91
C ASP A 219 6.41 -5.36 -1.95
N ARG A 220 5.95 -4.12 -1.77
CA ARG A 220 6.45 -3.16 -0.77
C ARG A 220 7.97 -3.05 -0.80
N LEU A 221 8.59 -3.07 -1.99
CA LEU A 221 10.06 -3.21 -2.17
C LEU A 221 10.88 -2.22 -1.34
N ARG A 222 10.33 -1.03 -1.12
CA ARG A 222 10.97 0.09 -0.41
C ARG A 222 10.31 0.38 0.94
N GLY A 223 9.60 -0.59 1.53
CA GLY A 223 9.05 -0.47 2.88
C GLY A 223 10.14 -0.12 3.89
N THR A 224 9.92 0.94 4.66
CA THR A 224 10.91 1.56 5.55
C THR A 224 10.82 1.06 6.99
N LEU A 225 9.79 0.29 7.31
CA LEU A 225 9.52 -0.24 8.66
C LEU A 225 9.35 -1.76 8.67
N PRO A 226 9.58 -2.43 9.81
CA PRO A 226 10.25 -1.90 11.01
C PRO A 226 11.75 -1.68 10.75
N VAL A 227 12.40 -0.82 11.54
CA VAL A 227 13.85 -0.54 11.40
C VAL A 227 14.53 -0.33 12.76
N PRO A 228 15.68 -0.99 13.03
CA PRO A 228 16.46 -0.71 14.23
C PRO A 228 17.13 0.66 14.11
N LEU A 229 17.13 1.40 15.22
CA LEU A 229 17.81 2.68 15.33
C LEU A 229 19.20 2.48 15.95
N TYR A 230 20.20 3.14 15.38
CA TYR A 230 21.56 3.14 15.88
C TYR A 230 22.05 4.59 16.06
N PRO A 231 22.82 4.90 17.12
CA PRO A 231 23.54 6.16 17.19
C PRO A 231 24.53 6.27 16.03
N THR A 232 24.59 7.46 15.42
CA THR A 232 25.50 7.73 14.31
C THR A 232 26.41 8.92 14.64
N MET A 233 27.59 8.95 14.02
CA MET A 233 28.61 9.98 14.31
C MET A 233 28.17 11.41 13.96
N GLN A 234 27.16 11.56 13.09
CA GLN A 234 26.60 12.84 12.67
C GLN A 234 25.16 13.02 13.15
N GLU A 235 24.70 12.21 14.10
CA GLU A 235 23.33 12.26 14.64
C GLU A 235 22.24 12.27 13.56
N THR A 236 22.41 11.43 12.55
CA THR A 236 21.46 11.18 11.46
C THR A 236 20.69 9.88 11.67
N GLY A 237 19.50 9.78 11.10
CA GLY A 237 18.63 8.62 11.22
C GLY A 237 17.95 8.16 9.93
N PRO A 238 17.17 7.08 9.97
CA PRO A 238 16.28 6.71 8.88
C PRO A 238 15.25 7.82 8.61
N HIS A 239 14.83 7.89 7.35
CA HIS A 239 13.83 8.84 6.89
C HIS A 239 12.57 8.14 6.42
N PHE A 240 11.43 8.76 6.70
CA PHE A 240 10.10 8.26 6.38
C PHE A 240 9.34 9.33 5.62
N ASN A 241 8.81 8.96 4.46
CA ASN A 241 7.99 9.84 3.67
C ASN A 241 6.51 9.53 3.93
N LEU A 242 5.72 10.55 4.22
CA LEU A 242 4.28 10.49 4.44
C LEU A 242 3.60 11.45 3.46
N ASP A 243 2.84 10.91 2.51
CA ASP A 243 2.07 11.71 1.55
C ASP A 243 0.67 12.00 2.13
N LEU A 244 0.49 13.16 2.76
CA LEU A 244 -0.79 13.56 3.32
C LEU A 244 -1.67 14.12 2.21
N ALA A 245 -2.65 13.32 1.77
CA ALA A 245 -3.45 13.64 0.59
C ALA A 245 -4.70 14.50 0.89
N ASP A 246 -5.12 14.62 2.15
CA ASP A 246 -6.26 15.44 2.55
C ASP A 246 -5.94 16.95 2.43
N ASP A 247 -6.93 17.74 2.01
CA ASP A 247 -6.89 19.19 2.12
C ASP A 247 -7.45 19.62 3.48
N LEU A 248 -6.58 19.62 4.50
CA LEU A 248 -6.95 19.95 5.88
C LEU A 248 -7.30 21.43 6.06
N SER A 249 -6.99 22.29 5.08
CA SER A 249 -7.39 23.70 5.09
C SER A 249 -8.85 23.88 4.69
N ALA A 250 -9.31 23.10 3.70
CA ALA A 250 -10.69 23.09 3.25
C ALA A 250 -11.61 22.27 4.18
N ASP A 251 -11.08 21.16 4.72
CA ASP A 251 -11.78 20.26 5.63
C ASP A 251 -10.97 20.11 6.93
N PRO A 252 -11.11 21.05 7.88
CA PRO A 252 -10.34 21.01 9.12
C PRO A 252 -10.76 19.83 10.01
N PRO A 253 -9.81 19.00 10.47
CA PRO A 253 -10.06 17.92 11.43
C PRO A 253 -10.13 18.45 12.87
N ALA A 254 -10.63 17.62 13.78
CA ALA A 254 -10.61 17.89 15.22
C ALA A 254 -9.18 17.73 15.78
N THR A 255 -8.47 16.67 15.36
CA THR A 255 -7.08 16.42 15.79
C THR A 255 -6.22 15.92 14.63
N ILE A 256 -4.93 16.25 14.70
CA ILE A 256 -3.89 15.75 13.81
C ILE A 256 -2.71 15.35 14.70
N THR A 257 -2.35 14.07 14.67
CA THR A 257 -1.34 13.52 15.58
C THR A 257 -0.34 12.67 14.80
N LEU A 258 0.94 13.06 14.82
CA LEU A 258 2.04 12.18 14.44
C LEU A 258 2.30 11.20 15.59
N ARG A 259 2.39 9.91 15.28
CA ARG A 259 2.68 8.85 16.23
C ARG A 259 3.84 7.99 15.74
N LEU A 260 4.75 7.69 16.65
CA LEU A 260 5.84 6.74 16.44
C LEU A 260 5.75 5.65 17.49
N ARG A 261 5.86 4.38 17.09
CA ARG A 261 5.96 3.27 18.04
C ARG A 261 7.39 2.80 18.14
N LEU A 262 7.96 2.95 19.32
CA LEU A 262 9.29 2.45 19.66
C LEU A 262 9.13 1.19 20.51
N GLN A 263 9.58 0.06 19.98
CA GLN A 263 9.71 -1.18 20.71
C GLN A 263 11.09 -1.27 21.35
N ASP A 264 11.13 -1.86 22.54
CA ASP A 264 12.29 -1.95 23.43
C ASP A 264 12.75 -0.57 23.93
N TRP A 265 11.85 0.42 23.92
CA TRP A 265 12.09 1.74 24.48
C TRP A 265 11.97 1.73 26.01
N VAL A 266 12.85 2.47 26.69
CA VAL A 266 12.77 2.75 28.12
C VAL A 266 13.04 4.22 28.41
N ALA A 267 12.54 4.69 29.55
CA ALA A 267 12.88 6.01 30.05
C ALA A 267 14.41 6.17 30.16
N GLY A 268 14.96 7.19 29.48
CA GLY A 268 16.40 7.44 29.38
C GLY A 268 17.02 7.10 28.02
N ASP A 269 16.27 6.49 27.10
CA ASP A 269 16.60 6.57 25.67
C ASP A 269 16.34 8.00 25.17
N GLU A 270 17.28 8.55 24.40
CA GLU A 270 17.16 9.88 23.79
C GLU A 270 16.92 9.75 22.29
N VAL A 271 15.70 10.08 21.85
CA VAL A 271 15.28 10.02 20.44
C VAL A 271 14.84 11.41 19.98
N ARG A 272 15.48 11.92 18.94
CA ARG A 272 15.11 13.18 18.27
C ARG A 272 14.26 12.88 17.03
N CYS A 273 13.12 13.55 16.93
CA CYS A 273 12.24 13.48 15.76
C CYS A 273 12.28 14.82 15.02
N CYS A 274 12.60 14.80 13.72
CA CYS A 274 12.59 15.99 12.87
C CYS A 274 11.50 15.87 11.82
N TRP A 275 10.49 16.73 11.87
CA TRP A 275 9.40 16.83 10.89
C TRP A 275 9.67 17.97 9.92
N ASP A 276 9.89 17.65 8.65
CA ASP A 276 10.30 18.60 7.60
C ASP A 276 11.52 19.44 7.97
N GLY A 277 12.44 18.85 8.73
CA GLY A 277 13.67 19.49 9.20
C GLY A 277 13.51 20.27 10.52
N GLU A 278 12.29 20.40 11.04
CA GLU A 278 12.05 21.02 12.35
C GLU A 278 11.98 19.96 13.46
N VAL A 279 12.65 20.21 14.57
CA VAL A 279 12.63 19.28 15.72
C VAL A 279 11.28 19.35 16.41
N LEU A 280 10.63 18.19 16.57
CA LEU A 280 9.46 18.03 17.43
C LEU A 280 9.92 17.71 18.86
N ALA A 281 9.55 18.59 19.79
CA ALA A 281 9.88 18.46 21.21
C ALA A 281 8.71 17.89 22.02
N ASP A 282 9.00 17.43 23.23
CA ASP A 282 8.03 17.05 24.26
C ASP A 282 6.92 16.08 23.78
N PRO A 283 7.27 14.88 23.29
CA PRO A 283 6.26 13.88 22.91
C PRO A 283 5.39 13.50 24.11
N ASP A 284 4.10 13.30 23.86
CA ASP A 284 3.25 12.54 24.76
C ASP A 284 3.58 11.05 24.65
N ILE A 285 4.01 10.45 25.76
CA ILE A 285 4.50 9.07 25.80
C ILE A 285 3.47 8.17 26.46
N SER A 286 3.00 7.18 25.71
CA SER A 286 2.02 6.20 26.18
C SER A 286 2.52 4.76 26.00
N TYR A 287 2.65 4.03 27.11
CA TYR A 287 3.12 2.64 27.09
C TYR A 287 2.06 1.69 26.51
N CYS A 288 2.53 0.74 25.70
CA CYS A 288 1.68 -0.26 25.04
C CYS A 288 1.34 -1.40 25.99
N HIS A 289 0.09 -1.50 26.44
CA HIS A 289 -0.37 -2.59 27.33
C HIS A 289 -1.19 -3.68 26.63
N GLY A 290 -1.11 -3.78 25.29
CA GLY A 290 -1.77 -4.84 24.52
C GLY A 290 -3.30 -4.86 24.68
N GLY A 291 -3.92 -3.70 24.95
CA GLY A 291 -5.36 -3.59 25.18
C GLY A 291 -5.80 -4.00 26.60
N ASN A 292 -4.89 -4.29 27.53
CA ASN A 292 -5.25 -4.55 28.92
C ASN A 292 -5.66 -3.24 29.62
N PRO A 293 -6.93 -3.10 30.08
CA PRO A 293 -7.40 -1.88 30.74
C PRO A 293 -6.85 -1.71 32.18
N GLN A 294 -6.26 -2.76 32.76
CA GLN A 294 -5.66 -2.75 34.10
C GLN A 294 -4.31 -3.48 34.06
N PRO A 295 -3.26 -2.85 33.49
CA PRO A 295 -1.94 -3.45 33.43
C PRO A 295 -1.33 -3.58 34.83
N ILE A 296 -0.55 -4.64 35.04
CA ILE A 296 0.13 -4.91 36.31
C ILE A 296 1.32 -3.94 36.53
N SER A 297 1.78 -3.29 35.47
CA SER A 297 2.84 -2.28 35.48
C SER A 297 2.40 -1.07 34.66
N ASP A 298 2.85 0.11 35.09
CA ASP A 298 2.72 1.41 34.43
C ASP A 298 3.68 1.59 33.23
N VAL A 299 4.61 0.65 33.02
CA VAL A 299 5.52 0.64 31.87
C VAL A 299 5.37 -0.64 31.04
N SER A 300 5.88 -0.63 29.82
CA SER A 300 5.91 -1.81 28.96
C SER A 300 7.08 -1.79 27.99
N ALA A 301 7.27 -2.89 27.25
CA ALA A 301 8.35 -3.03 26.28
C ALA A 301 8.15 -2.22 24.98
N ALA A 302 7.10 -1.40 24.87
CA ALA A 302 6.94 -0.50 23.74
C ALA A 302 6.16 0.74 24.14
N ALA A 303 6.50 1.89 23.58
CA ALA A 303 5.79 3.13 23.81
C ALA A 303 5.44 3.83 22.50
N TRP A 304 4.28 4.47 22.50
CA TRP A 304 3.91 5.45 21.48
C TRP A 304 4.43 6.82 21.91
N HIS A 305 5.15 7.48 21.01
CA HIS A 305 5.54 8.87 21.12
C HIS A 305 4.64 9.67 20.17
N SER A 306 3.82 10.55 20.73
CA SER A 306 2.80 11.29 19.99
C SER A 306 3.08 12.78 20.01
N PHE A 307 2.94 13.42 18.85
CA PHE A 307 3.10 14.85 18.66
C PHE A 307 1.85 15.42 18.00
N ALA A 308 1.24 16.43 18.63
CA ALA A 308 0.17 17.18 18.00
C ALA A 308 0.75 18.02 16.86
N LEU A 309 0.16 17.91 15.67
CA LEU A 309 0.52 18.73 14.51
C LEU A 309 -0.52 19.81 14.28
N THR A 310 -0.07 20.98 13.85
CA THR A 310 -0.96 22.00 13.30
C THR A 310 -1.36 21.64 11.86
N ALA A 311 -2.46 22.23 11.37
CA ALA A 311 -2.89 22.06 9.98
C ALA A 311 -1.82 22.51 8.96
N ASN A 312 -0.95 23.46 9.32
CA ASN A 312 0.17 23.90 8.48
C ASN A 312 1.30 22.86 8.45
N GLN A 313 1.63 22.25 9.59
CA GLN A 313 2.64 21.19 9.66
C GLN A 313 2.18 19.92 8.93
N ALA A 314 0.87 19.68 8.86
CA ALA A 314 0.27 18.56 8.15
C ALA A 314 -0.45 19.00 6.86
N ALA A 315 0.07 20.04 6.19
CA ALA A 315 -0.50 20.52 4.94
C ALA A 315 -0.56 19.40 3.88
N ARG A 316 -1.37 19.58 2.83
CA ARG A 316 -1.43 18.57 1.78
C ARG A 316 -0.08 18.44 1.07
N GLY A 317 0.48 17.23 1.04
CA GLY A 317 1.70 16.93 0.29
C GLY A 317 2.62 15.91 0.96
N LEU A 318 3.84 15.83 0.43
CA LEU A 318 4.88 14.92 0.91
C LEU A 318 5.62 15.55 2.08
N HIS A 319 5.52 14.90 3.24
CA HIS A 319 6.28 15.26 4.44
C HIS A 319 7.37 14.24 4.72
N ARG A 320 8.46 14.71 5.32
CA ARG A 320 9.61 13.87 5.68
C ARG A 320 9.84 13.91 7.19
N LEU A 321 9.79 12.73 7.79
CA LEU A 321 10.23 12.50 9.17
C LEU A 321 11.63 11.90 9.17
N GLU A 322 12.54 12.46 9.98
CA GLU A 322 13.78 11.81 10.40
C GLU A 322 13.68 11.40 11.86
N VAL A 323 14.09 10.17 12.19
CA VAL A 323 14.10 9.68 13.57
C VAL A 323 15.52 9.30 13.95
N VAL A 324 16.11 10.03 14.90
CA VAL A 324 17.51 9.89 15.29
C VAL A 324 17.57 9.35 16.71
N LEU A 325 18.27 8.23 16.90
CA LEU A 325 18.67 7.77 18.23
C LEU A 325 19.96 8.50 18.62
N LEU A 326 19.87 9.42 19.58
CA LEU A 326 21.03 10.15 20.11
C LEU A 326 21.77 9.28 21.12
N GLN A 327 21.02 8.68 22.03
CA GLN A 327 21.58 7.82 23.08
C GLN A 327 20.65 6.66 23.39
N ARG A 328 21.20 5.43 23.32
CA ARG A 328 20.55 4.23 23.85
C ARG A 328 20.80 4.14 25.35
N HIS A 329 19.79 3.73 26.12
CA HIS A 329 19.95 3.51 27.55
C HIS A 329 21.06 2.47 27.82
N PRO A 330 22.06 2.76 28.68
CA PRO A 330 23.30 1.97 28.80
C PRO A 330 23.09 0.55 29.37
N GLN A 331 21.95 0.29 30.00
CA GLN A 331 21.61 -1.05 30.51
C GLN A 331 20.96 -1.96 29.46
N LEU A 332 20.60 -1.43 28.28
CA LEU A 332 19.98 -2.22 27.22
C LEU A 332 21.03 -2.67 26.21
N SER A 333 21.00 -3.96 25.89
CA SER A 333 21.84 -4.59 24.88
C SER A 333 21.10 -4.88 23.57
N CYS A 334 19.76 -4.78 23.58
CA CYS A 334 18.94 -4.88 22.38
C CYS A 334 18.82 -3.55 21.66
N ASP A 335 18.61 -3.62 20.34
CA ASP A 335 18.34 -2.47 19.50
C ASP A 335 17.02 -1.80 19.90
N LEU A 336 16.97 -0.47 19.80
CA LEU A 336 15.70 0.26 19.84
C LEU A 336 15.04 0.13 18.47
N LEU A 337 13.86 -0.48 18.41
CA LEU A 337 13.19 -0.77 17.15
C LEU A 337 12.05 0.21 16.90
N LEU A 338 12.15 1.00 15.84
CA LEU A 338 11.02 1.79 15.35
C LEU A 338 10.12 0.90 14.50
N THR A 339 8.90 0.64 14.98
CA THR A 339 7.99 -0.29 14.31
C THR A 339 6.93 0.41 13.49
N ASP A 340 6.42 1.55 13.93
CA ASP A 340 5.32 2.25 13.29
C ASP A 340 5.62 3.76 13.24
N VAL A 341 5.26 4.39 12.13
CA VAL A 341 5.25 5.85 11.94
C VAL A 341 3.97 6.19 11.21
N GLU A 342 3.14 7.03 11.81
CA GLU A 342 1.82 7.36 11.26
C GLU A 342 1.31 8.74 11.67
N VAL A 343 0.52 9.35 10.78
CA VAL A 343 -0.25 10.57 11.05
C VAL A 343 -1.72 10.19 11.10
N LEU A 344 -2.31 10.34 12.28
CA LEU A 344 -3.72 10.15 12.53
C LEU A 344 -4.46 11.48 12.33
N VAL A 345 -5.49 11.47 11.49
CA VAL A 345 -6.38 12.61 11.24
C VAL A 345 -7.78 12.20 11.65
N LEU A 346 -8.33 12.83 12.70
CA LEU A 346 -9.67 12.57 13.20
C LEU A 346 -10.59 13.77 12.99
N TYR A 347 -11.76 13.52 12.41
CA TYR A 347 -12.81 14.52 12.17
C TYR A 347 -13.92 14.50 13.23
N LYS A 348 -13.95 13.46 14.05
CA LYS A 348 -14.86 13.31 15.18
C LYS A 348 -14.04 13.09 16.45
N ASP A 349 -14.57 13.58 17.57
CA ASP A 349 -14.00 13.37 18.90
C ASP A 349 -14.21 11.94 19.41
#